data_AF-A0A950AQY7-F1
#
_entry.id   AF-A0A950AQY7-F1
#
_cell.length_a   1.000
_cell.length_b   1.000
_cell.length_c   1.000
_cell.angle_alpha   90.00
_cell.angle_beta   90.00
_cell.angle_gamma   90.00
#
_symmetry.space_group_name_H-M   'P 1'
#
loop_
_entity.id
_entity.type
_entity.pdbx_description
1 polymer ?
#
loop_
_entity_poly.entity_id
_entity_poly.type
_entity_poly.pdbx_seq_one_letter_code
_entity_poly.pdbx_strand_id
1 'polypeptide(L)'
;MMVEQLRLEEARERSVPWKKWGPYLSERQWGTVREDYSEGGDAWNYFSHDQARSRAYRWGEDGLAGISDQKQRLCFALALWNGKDPILKERLFGLTNSEGNHGEDVKEYYFYLDSTPTHSYMRYLYKYPQCAFPYANLVETNRDRGKQDFEYELLDTGVFDQDRYFDVFVEYAKESPQDILIQVTIHNRGPEPAEVHVLPTLWFRNLWSWATSGDRPVLRQAGGVESYEVIAAEDPALGEFYLYCEGNVPLLFTENETNTKRIFGVPNRTPYVKDGINNYLVQGQKDAVNPEQKGTKAAPHYCHTIDPGGRRAVRLRLTDVKPADLSNAYSEHGPFGSHFEEVLRSRAREADEFYAAITP
;
A
#
# COMPACT_ATOMS: atom_id res chain seq x y z
N MET A 1 13.20 17.70 26.89
CA MET A 1 13.50 16.62 25.94
C MET A 1 12.28 16.48 25.04
N MET A 2 12.46 16.51 23.72
CA MET A 2 11.34 16.45 22.78
C MET A 2 10.67 15.07 22.83
N VAL A 3 9.39 14.99 22.48
CA VAL A 3 8.63 13.73 22.57
C VAL A 3 9.27 12.63 21.71
N GLU A 4 9.76 12.96 20.51
CA GLU A 4 10.44 11.98 19.65
C GLU A 4 11.78 11.50 20.22
N GLN A 5 12.51 12.36 20.94
CA GLN A 5 13.73 11.93 21.65
C GLN A 5 13.41 10.94 22.77
N LEU A 6 12.32 11.18 23.51
CA LEU A 6 11.85 10.23 24.53
C LEU A 6 11.52 8.87 23.91
N ARG A 7 10.84 8.82 22.74
CA ARG A 7 10.58 7.53 22.05
C ARG A 7 11.86 6.84 21.60
N LEU A 8 12.86 7.59 21.16
CA LEU A 8 14.17 7.04 20.80
C LEU A 8 14.89 6.43 22.01
N GLU A 9 14.82 7.09 23.16
CA GLU A 9 15.34 6.57 24.42
C GLU A 9 14.57 5.33 24.88
N GLU A 10 13.23 5.35 24.83
CA GLU A 10 12.39 4.19 25.13
C GLU A 10 12.71 2.99 24.23
N ALA A 11 12.91 3.23 22.94
CA ALA A 11 13.28 2.19 21.98
C ALA A 11 14.68 1.62 22.26
N ARG A 12 15.63 2.46 22.69
CA ARG A 12 17.02 2.06 22.96
C ARG A 12 17.20 1.40 24.31
N GLU A 13 16.61 1.96 25.35
CA GLU A 13 16.90 1.62 26.75
C GLU A 13 15.81 0.75 27.40
N ARG A 14 14.56 0.90 26.96
CA ARG A 14 13.40 0.20 27.53
C ARG A 14 12.82 -0.87 26.62
N SER A 15 13.43 -1.08 25.45
CA SER A 15 12.98 -2.04 24.44
C SER A 15 11.52 -1.85 24.01
N VAL A 16 10.99 -0.63 24.11
CA VAL A 16 9.64 -0.32 23.61
C VAL A 16 9.68 -0.44 22.08
N PRO A 17 8.82 -1.25 21.45
CA PRO A 17 9.01 -1.67 20.06
C PRO A 17 8.50 -0.63 19.05
N TRP A 18 8.84 0.65 19.22
CA TRP A 18 8.41 1.74 18.34
C TRP A 18 8.76 1.47 16.86
N LYS A 19 9.89 0.80 16.59
CA LYS A 19 10.34 0.41 15.25
C LYS A 19 9.78 -0.93 14.76
N LYS A 20 8.81 -1.54 15.46
CA LYS A 20 8.15 -2.78 15.00
C LYS A 20 7.48 -2.57 13.66
N TRP A 21 6.84 -1.42 13.47
CA TRP A 21 6.16 -1.05 12.23
C TRP A 21 6.85 0.13 11.57
N GLY A 22 6.99 0.10 10.25
CA GLY A 22 7.65 1.16 9.50
C GLY A 22 7.55 0.96 8.00
N PRO A 23 8.18 1.85 7.21
CA PRO A 23 8.17 1.82 5.76
C PRO A 23 9.18 0.79 5.25
N TYR A 24 8.94 -0.49 5.58
CA TYR A 24 9.84 -1.60 5.26
C TYR A 24 9.43 -2.33 3.98
N LEU A 25 8.38 -1.89 3.31
CA LEU A 25 8.04 -2.33 1.96
C LEU A 25 8.85 -1.53 0.95
N SER A 26 9.40 -2.19 -0.06
CA SER A 26 9.85 -1.46 -1.24
C SER A 26 8.64 -1.03 -2.05
N GLU A 27 8.75 0.02 -2.85
CA GLU A 27 7.71 0.35 -3.82
C GLU A 27 7.95 -0.31 -5.19
N ARG A 28 9.07 -1.04 -5.31
CA ARG A 28 9.54 -1.77 -6.50
C ARG A 28 10.36 -2.99 -6.07
N GLN A 29 9.71 -4.14 -5.86
CA GLN A 29 10.38 -5.43 -5.57
C GLN A 29 10.62 -6.27 -6.84
N TRP A 30 9.87 -5.99 -7.90
CA TRP A 30 10.02 -6.63 -9.22
C TRP A 30 11.34 -6.22 -9.90
N GLY A 31 11.83 -7.07 -10.80
CA GLY A 31 13.06 -6.82 -11.56
C GLY A 31 14.34 -6.84 -10.72
N THR A 32 14.39 -7.65 -9.65
CA THR A 32 15.52 -7.68 -8.71
C THR A 32 16.26 -9.01 -8.70
N VAL A 33 17.56 -8.97 -8.41
CA VAL A 33 18.42 -10.16 -8.33
C VAL A 33 17.96 -11.20 -7.30
N ARG A 34 17.21 -10.77 -6.27
CA ARG A 34 16.71 -11.68 -5.23
C ARG A 34 15.59 -12.58 -5.74
N GLU A 35 14.81 -12.08 -6.70
CA GLU A 35 13.66 -12.77 -7.26
C GLU A 35 13.97 -13.46 -8.60
N ASP A 36 15.24 -13.47 -9.00
CA ASP A 36 15.72 -14.11 -10.22
C ASP A 36 15.94 -15.61 -10.03
N TYR A 37 15.19 -16.39 -10.79
CA TYR A 37 15.35 -17.84 -10.90
C TYR A 37 15.45 -18.28 -12.37
N SER A 38 15.84 -17.36 -13.26
CA SER A 38 16.14 -17.66 -14.66
C SER A 38 17.44 -18.47 -14.76
N GLU A 39 17.57 -19.24 -15.84
CA GLU A 39 18.78 -20.03 -16.10
C GLU A 39 20.02 -19.14 -16.37
N GLY A 40 19.81 -17.94 -16.91
CA GLY A 40 20.85 -17.02 -17.39
C GLY A 40 21.16 -15.82 -16.49
N GLY A 41 20.48 -15.64 -15.36
CA GLY A 41 20.68 -14.46 -14.50
C GLY A 41 20.01 -13.17 -15.02
N ASP A 42 18.86 -13.30 -15.70
CA ASP A 42 18.07 -12.19 -16.23
C ASP A 42 17.09 -11.60 -15.19
N ALA A 43 17.66 -11.01 -14.14
CA ALA A 43 16.92 -10.50 -13.00
C ALA A 43 15.84 -9.45 -13.36
N TRP A 44 16.10 -8.64 -14.39
CA TRP A 44 15.22 -7.55 -14.81
C TRP A 44 13.94 -8.04 -15.49
N ASN A 45 14.05 -9.09 -16.32
CA ASN A 45 12.90 -9.57 -17.09
C ASN A 45 12.23 -10.80 -16.47
N TYR A 46 12.93 -11.56 -15.63
CA TYR A 46 12.40 -12.81 -15.06
C TYR A 46 11.15 -12.59 -14.18
N PHE A 47 11.18 -11.55 -13.33
CA PHE A 47 10.05 -11.15 -12.49
C PHE A 47 9.68 -9.70 -12.80
N SER A 48 9.03 -9.49 -13.95
CA SER A 48 8.68 -8.15 -14.44
C SER A 48 7.58 -7.46 -13.63
N HIS A 49 7.43 -6.15 -13.85
CA HIS A 49 6.30 -5.37 -13.34
C HIS A 49 4.93 -5.98 -13.72
N ASP A 50 4.77 -6.56 -14.91
CA ASP A 50 3.51 -7.22 -15.28
C ASP A 50 3.21 -8.42 -14.38
N GLN A 51 4.22 -9.24 -14.08
CA GLN A 51 4.07 -10.40 -13.20
C GLN A 51 3.85 -9.99 -11.73
N ALA A 52 4.36 -8.84 -11.28
CA ALA A 52 4.29 -8.31 -9.91
C ALA A 52 2.90 -8.40 -9.26
N ARG A 53 1.84 -8.11 -10.02
CA ARG A 53 0.46 -8.12 -9.51
C ARG A 53 -0.09 -9.53 -9.30
N SER A 54 0.47 -10.52 -10.00
CA SER A 54 -0.06 -11.88 -10.09
C SER A 54 0.87 -12.93 -9.47
N ARG A 55 2.12 -12.59 -9.16
CA ARG A 55 3.14 -13.51 -8.62
C ARG A 55 3.54 -13.08 -7.21
N ALA A 56 3.51 -14.00 -6.25
CA ALA A 56 3.95 -13.75 -4.89
C ALA A 56 5.49 -13.65 -4.85
N TYR A 57 6.00 -12.70 -4.08
CA TYR A 57 7.44 -12.50 -3.87
C TYR A 57 7.98 -13.49 -2.85
N ARG A 58 9.25 -13.88 -2.98
CA ARG A 58 9.88 -14.80 -2.02
C ARG A 58 10.65 -14.10 -0.91
N TRP A 59 11.39 -13.05 -1.22
CA TRP A 59 12.36 -12.45 -0.30
C TRP A 59 11.95 -11.10 0.24
N GLY A 60 10.77 -10.61 -0.14
CA GLY A 60 10.23 -9.35 0.31
C GLY A 60 8.77 -9.22 -0.09
N GLU A 61 8.27 -7.99 -0.06
CA GLU A 61 7.00 -7.55 -0.63
C GLU A 61 7.18 -6.11 -1.11
N ASP A 62 6.32 -5.67 -2.03
CA ASP A 62 6.20 -4.26 -2.39
C ASP A 62 4.78 -3.71 -2.18
N GLY A 63 4.69 -2.39 -2.08
CA GLY A 63 3.42 -1.69 -1.98
C GLY A 63 3.58 -0.17 -1.98
N LEU A 64 2.73 0.52 -2.74
CA LEU A 64 2.71 1.98 -2.83
C LEU A 64 2.38 2.60 -1.45
N ALA A 65 3.24 3.52 -1.00
CA ALA A 65 3.12 4.19 0.30
C ALA A 65 2.98 3.21 1.48
N GLY A 66 3.62 2.04 1.40
CA GLY A 66 3.34 0.91 2.27
C GLY A 66 4.12 0.89 3.59
N ILE A 67 3.55 0.19 4.57
CA ILE A 67 4.20 -0.17 5.84
C ILE A 67 4.12 -1.67 6.08
N SER A 68 5.01 -2.20 6.91
CA SER A 68 4.90 -3.56 7.42
C SER A 68 5.48 -3.66 8.81
N ASP A 69 5.28 -4.80 9.48
CA ASP A 69 6.13 -5.13 10.61
C ASP A 69 7.59 -5.35 10.12
N GLN A 70 8.55 -5.25 11.02
CA GLN A 70 9.99 -5.35 10.73
C GLN A 70 10.43 -6.69 10.10
N LYS A 71 9.57 -7.73 10.11
CA LYS A 71 9.81 -9.01 9.45
C LYS A 71 9.03 -9.18 8.14
N GLN A 72 8.28 -8.15 7.71
CA GLN A 72 7.35 -8.19 6.58
C GLN A 72 6.41 -9.41 6.63
N ARG A 73 5.85 -9.72 7.81
CA ARG A 73 4.83 -10.75 7.96
C ARG A 73 3.48 -10.18 7.54
N LEU A 74 3.08 -9.08 8.15
CA LEU A 74 1.85 -8.35 7.84
C LEU A 74 2.20 -7.02 7.18
N CYS A 75 1.65 -6.83 6.00
CA CYS A 75 1.93 -5.72 5.10
C CYS A 75 0.66 -4.92 4.86
N PHE A 76 0.79 -3.61 4.77
CA PHE A 76 -0.28 -2.69 4.41
C PHE A 76 0.24 -1.70 3.36
N ALA A 77 -0.54 -1.42 2.33
CA ALA A 77 -0.20 -0.42 1.32
C ALA A 77 -1.43 0.09 0.60
N LEU A 78 -1.26 1.19 -0.11
CA LEU A 78 -2.30 1.79 -0.92
C LEU A 78 -2.42 1.09 -2.28
N ALA A 79 -3.64 0.82 -2.73
CA ALA A 79 -3.94 0.55 -4.12
C ALA A 79 -4.99 1.54 -4.64
N LEU A 80 -4.83 1.99 -5.88
CA LEU A 80 -5.71 2.97 -6.52
C LEU A 80 -6.21 2.48 -7.88
N TRP A 81 -7.38 2.96 -8.29
CA TRP A 81 -7.87 2.81 -9.66
C TRP A 81 -8.68 4.04 -10.08
N ASN A 82 -8.40 4.58 -11.26
CA ASN A 82 -9.04 5.79 -11.80
C ASN A 82 -10.21 5.45 -12.74
N GLY A 83 -10.66 4.18 -12.75
CA GLY A 83 -11.67 3.66 -13.66
C GLY A 83 -11.17 3.39 -15.08
N LYS A 84 -9.91 3.70 -15.40
CA LYS A 84 -9.34 3.66 -16.76
C LYS A 84 -8.07 2.83 -16.88
N ASP A 85 -7.29 2.73 -15.81
CA ASP A 85 -6.06 1.96 -15.79
C ASP A 85 -6.34 0.47 -16.05
N PRO A 86 -5.48 -0.22 -16.81
CA PRO A 86 -5.66 -1.65 -17.14
C PRO A 86 -5.35 -2.57 -15.95
N ILE A 87 -4.80 -2.02 -14.86
CA ILE A 87 -4.45 -2.70 -13.62
C ILE A 87 -4.66 -1.75 -12.44
N LEU A 88 -4.76 -2.30 -11.23
CA LEU A 88 -4.67 -1.49 -10.02
C LEU A 88 -3.24 -0.91 -9.87
N LYS A 89 -3.16 0.37 -9.49
CA LYS A 89 -1.89 1.02 -9.10
C LYS A 89 -1.56 0.61 -7.67
N GLU A 90 -0.86 -0.52 -7.52
CA GLU A 90 -0.44 -1.09 -6.22
C GLU A 90 1.04 -0.82 -5.88
N ARG A 91 1.84 -0.40 -6.87
CA ARG A 91 3.30 -0.26 -6.80
C ARG A 91 3.78 0.71 -7.86
N LEU A 92 5.00 1.19 -7.72
CA LEU A 92 5.59 2.11 -8.70
C LEU A 92 5.97 1.36 -9.97
N PHE A 93 5.67 2.00 -11.10
CA PHE A 93 6.14 1.58 -12.40
C PHE A 93 7.50 2.20 -12.74
N GLY A 94 8.27 1.49 -13.54
CA GLY A 94 9.54 1.97 -14.05
C GLY A 94 10.02 1.13 -15.21
N LEU A 95 11.15 1.53 -15.77
CA LEU A 95 11.85 0.88 -16.85
C LEU A 95 12.97 0.00 -16.28
N THR A 96 13.21 -1.13 -16.91
CA THR A 96 14.42 -1.92 -16.72
C THR A 96 15.60 -1.34 -17.49
N ASN A 97 16.81 -1.85 -17.23
CA ASN A 97 18.02 -1.44 -17.95
C ASN A 97 17.94 -1.56 -19.48
N SER A 98 17.14 -2.49 -20.00
CA SER A 98 16.94 -2.66 -21.45
C SER A 98 15.80 -1.80 -22.03
N GLU A 99 15.04 -1.13 -21.18
CA GLU A 99 13.90 -0.30 -21.58
C GLU A 99 14.21 1.20 -21.49
N GLY A 100 15.09 1.62 -20.57
CA GLY A 100 15.55 3.00 -20.45
C GLY A 100 16.85 3.27 -21.21
N ASN A 101 16.98 4.47 -21.77
CA ASN A 101 18.19 4.91 -22.49
C ASN A 101 19.37 5.20 -21.54
N HIS A 102 19.11 5.49 -20.25
CA HIS A 102 20.12 5.66 -19.20
C HIS A 102 20.06 4.60 -18.09
N GLY A 103 19.32 3.52 -18.30
CA GLY A 103 19.23 2.38 -17.39
C GLY A 103 17.86 2.25 -16.73
N GLU A 104 17.83 1.78 -15.48
CA GLU A 104 16.60 1.72 -14.70
C GLU A 104 16.08 3.10 -14.34
N ASP A 105 14.77 3.28 -14.45
CA ASP A 105 14.16 4.58 -14.26
C ASP A 105 12.71 4.47 -13.75
N VAL A 106 12.36 5.22 -12.71
CA VAL A 106 11.01 5.18 -12.13
C VAL A 106 10.15 6.25 -12.79
N LYS A 107 9.10 5.84 -13.48
CA LYS A 107 8.26 6.72 -14.29
C LYS A 107 7.03 7.21 -13.52
N GLU A 108 7.23 7.66 -12.30
CA GLU A 108 6.18 8.02 -11.35
C GLU A 108 6.57 9.28 -10.57
N TYR A 109 5.58 10.08 -10.15
CA TYR A 109 5.83 11.24 -9.27
C TYR A 109 5.31 10.99 -7.87
N TYR A 110 6.26 10.86 -6.94
CA TYR A 110 5.99 10.59 -5.54
C TYR A 110 7.04 11.25 -4.64
N PHE A 111 6.66 11.53 -3.41
CA PHE A 111 7.47 12.29 -2.46
C PHE A 111 7.27 11.76 -1.05
N TYR A 112 8.39 11.41 -0.39
CA TYR A 112 8.40 11.24 1.06
C TYR A 112 8.48 12.63 1.68
N LEU A 113 7.42 13.01 2.38
CA LEU A 113 7.28 14.35 2.95
C LEU A 113 7.73 14.39 4.41
N ASP A 114 7.53 13.32 5.16
CA ASP A 114 7.91 13.22 6.58
C ASP A 114 8.11 11.76 7.01
N SER A 115 9.02 11.52 7.93
CA SER A 115 9.21 10.23 8.62
C SER A 115 10.12 10.37 9.84
N THR A 116 9.53 10.41 11.04
CA THR A 116 10.32 10.48 12.27
C THR A 116 11.20 9.23 12.46
N PRO A 117 12.33 9.31 13.20
CA PRO A 117 13.23 8.16 13.42
C PRO A 117 12.58 6.91 14.03
N THR A 118 11.50 7.06 14.78
CA THR A 118 10.69 5.95 15.32
C THR A 118 9.50 5.57 14.44
N HIS A 119 9.34 6.24 13.31
CA HIS A 119 8.19 6.14 12.41
C HIS A 119 6.87 6.39 13.14
N SER A 120 6.89 7.25 14.16
CA SER A 120 5.70 7.65 14.92
C SER A 120 4.80 8.59 14.12
N TYR A 121 5.38 9.30 13.15
CA TYR A 121 4.68 10.04 12.11
C TYR A 121 5.37 9.77 10.77
N MET A 122 4.59 9.53 9.72
CA MET A 122 5.07 9.45 8.34
C MET A 122 4.06 10.09 7.41
N ARG A 123 4.55 10.75 6.37
CA ARG A 123 3.71 11.38 5.34
C ARG A 123 4.30 11.17 3.95
N TYR A 124 3.46 10.72 3.03
CA TYR A 124 3.80 10.44 1.64
C TYR A 124 2.82 11.17 0.71
N LEU A 125 3.29 11.57 -0.47
CA LEU A 125 2.47 12.14 -1.53
C LEU A 125 2.71 11.36 -2.83
N TYR A 126 1.63 10.95 -3.48
CA TYR A 126 1.64 10.39 -4.83
C TYR A 126 0.79 11.23 -5.79
N LYS A 127 1.32 11.48 -6.99
CA LYS A 127 0.59 12.15 -8.07
C LYS A 127 -0.04 11.09 -8.98
N TYR A 128 -1.35 10.89 -8.85
CA TYR A 128 -2.04 9.83 -9.58
C TYR A 128 -2.87 10.38 -10.75
N PRO A 129 -2.60 10.01 -12.01
CA PRO A 129 -3.33 10.56 -13.14
C PRO A 129 -4.81 10.16 -13.21
N GLN A 130 -5.65 11.04 -13.73
CA GLN A 130 -7.09 10.79 -13.96
C GLN A 130 -7.39 10.07 -15.28
N CYS A 131 -6.43 10.05 -16.21
CA CYS A 131 -6.50 9.26 -17.43
C CYS A 131 -5.66 7.98 -17.29
N ALA A 132 -5.83 7.04 -18.22
CA ALA A 132 -5.13 5.77 -18.20
C ALA A 132 -3.60 6.00 -18.19
N PHE A 133 -2.92 5.34 -17.27
CA PHE A 133 -1.48 5.47 -17.13
C PHE A 133 -0.76 4.94 -18.40
N PRO A 134 0.18 5.71 -18.98
CA PRO A 134 0.71 5.46 -20.32
C PRO A 134 1.86 4.43 -20.36
N TYR A 135 1.65 3.25 -19.78
CA TYR A 135 2.69 2.20 -19.62
C TYR A 135 3.43 1.87 -20.94
N ALA A 136 2.68 1.53 -22.00
CA ALA A 136 3.26 1.13 -23.28
C ALA A 136 4.02 2.27 -23.95
N ASN A 137 3.46 3.48 -23.95
CA ASN A 137 4.10 4.67 -24.53
C ASN A 137 5.45 4.98 -23.85
N LEU A 138 5.51 4.89 -22.52
CA LEU A 138 6.76 5.07 -21.78
C LEU A 138 7.84 4.05 -22.16
N VAL A 139 7.47 2.77 -22.29
CA VAL A 139 8.41 1.70 -22.65
C VAL A 139 8.86 1.83 -24.10
N GLU A 140 7.92 1.97 -25.04
CA GLU A 140 8.21 2.01 -26.48
C GLU A 140 9.05 3.25 -26.83
N THR A 141 8.66 4.42 -26.33
CA THR A 141 9.38 5.67 -26.64
C THR A 141 10.79 5.68 -26.06
N ASN A 142 11.00 5.21 -24.82
CA ASN A 142 12.34 5.18 -24.22
C ASN A 142 13.26 4.15 -24.87
N ARG A 143 12.72 3.01 -25.35
CA ARG A 143 13.51 1.99 -26.06
C ARG A 143 14.12 2.50 -27.36
N ASP A 144 13.45 3.43 -28.02
CA ASP A 144 13.92 4.03 -29.28
C ASP A 144 14.90 5.19 -29.07
N ARG A 145 15.12 5.64 -27.81
CA ARG A 145 16.04 6.73 -27.49
C ARG A 145 17.47 6.25 -27.32
N GLY A 146 18.42 7.05 -27.81
CA GLY A 146 19.83 6.84 -27.64
C GLY A 146 20.37 7.43 -26.33
N LYS A 147 21.63 7.10 -26.01
CA LYS A 147 22.33 7.62 -24.81
C LYS A 147 22.53 9.13 -24.81
N GLN A 148 22.44 9.78 -25.97
CA GLN A 148 22.60 11.23 -26.12
C GLN A 148 21.27 11.99 -26.03
N ASP A 149 20.14 11.27 -26.02
CA ASP A 149 18.82 11.85 -25.85
C ASP A 149 18.50 11.98 -24.36
N PHE A 150 17.66 12.95 -24.00
CA PHE A 150 17.06 13.00 -22.66
C PHE A 150 16.13 11.80 -22.45
N GLU A 151 15.90 11.40 -21.20
CA GLU A 151 14.84 10.44 -20.85
C GLU A 151 13.47 10.99 -21.26
N TYR A 152 12.56 10.10 -21.70
CA TYR A 152 11.16 10.47 -21.92
C TYR A 152 10.40 10.22 -20.63
N GLU A 153 9.92 11.31 -20.03
CA GLU A 153 9.31 11.28 -18.70
C GLU A 153 7.80 11.15 -18.73
N LEU A 154 7.23 10.75 -17.59
CA LEU A 154 5.77 10.68 -17.44
C LEU A 154 5.10 12.03 -17.74
N LEU A 155 5.72 13.17 -17.43
CA LEU A 155 5.22 14.50 -17.81
C LEU A 155 5.13 14.70 -19.32
N ASP A 156 6.07 14.16 -20.09
CA ASP A 156 6.12 14.36 -21.55
C ASP A 156 4.95 13.67 -22.27
N THR A 157 4.28 12.72 -21.62
CA THR A 157 3.13 12.00 -22.16
C THR A 157 1.85 12.84 -22.21
N GLY A 158 1.82 13.99 -21.52
CA GLY A 158 0.61 14.81 -21.36
C GLY A 158 -0.42 14.24 -20.38
N VAL A 159 -0.09 13.16 -19.65
CA VAL A 159 -1.02 12.50 -18.70
C VAL A 159 -1.46 13.46 -17.55
N PHE A 160 -0.69 14.51 -17.30
CA PHE A 160 -0.95 15.54 -16.29
C PHE A 160 -1.51 16.85 -16.86
N ASP A 161 -1.75 16.92 -18.18
CA ASP A 161 -2.23 18.14 -18.83
C ASP A 161 -3.52 18.66 -18.18
N GLN A 162 -3.62 19.98 -18.07
CA GLN A 162 -4.77 20.66 -17.43
C GLN A 162 -4.96 20.25 -15.95
N ASP A 163 -3.88 19.90 -15.26
CA ASP A 163 -3.90 19.45 -13.87
C ASP A 163 -4.77 18.20 -13.63
N ARG A 164 -4.94 17.34 -14.63
CA ARG A 164 -5.80 16.13 -14.57
C ARG A 164 -5.19 14.98 -13.77
N TYR A 165 -4.96 15.23 -12.49
CA TYR A 165 -4.46 14.25 -11.55
C TYR A 165 -5.05 14.43 -10.16
N PHE A 166 -4.80 13.44 -9.32
CA PHE A 166 -5.05 13.46 -7.91
C PHE A 166 -3.75 13.66 -7.14
N ASP A 167 -3.75 14.57 -6.17
CA ASP A 167 -2.78 14.49 -5.07
C ASP A 167 -3.31 13.48 -4.06
N VAL A 168 -2.56 12.41 -3.83
CA VAL A 168 -2.89 11.38 -2.85
C VAL A 168 -1.89 11.43 -1.72
N PHE A 169 -2.32 12.00 -0.58
CA PHE A 169 -1.54 12.01 0.65
C PHE A 169 -1.84 10.75 1.46
N VAL A 170 -0.80 10.10 1.96
CA VAL A 170 -0.91 8.98 2.91
C VAL A 170 -0.17 9.38 4.18
N GLU A 171 -0.89 9.40 5.30
CA GLU A 171 -0.37 9.72 6.62
C GLU A 171 -0.49 8.52 7.54
N TYR A 172 0.58 8.24 8.28
CA TYR A 172 0.61 7.26 9.35
C TYR A 172 0.97 7.96 10.67
N ALA A 173 0.18 7.72 11.71
CA ALA A 173 0.44 8.23 13.06
C ALA A 173 0.30 7.12 14.08
N LYS A 174 1.34 6.91 14.89
CA LYS A 174 1.31 5.91 15.96
C LYS A 174 0.76 6.52 17.23
N GLU A 175 -0.33 5.96 17.76
CA GLU A 175 -0.74 6.22 19.13
C GLU A 175 0.17 5.46 20.11
N SER A 176 0.46 4.20 19.77
CA SER A 176 1.37 3.32 20.49
C SER A 176 2.19 2.49 19.49
N PRO A 177 3.20 1.71 19.94
CA PRO A 177 3.95 0.82 19.06
C PRO A 177 3.11 -0.20 18.28
N GLN A 178 1.88 -0.50 18.71
CA GLN A 178 0.99 -1.49 18.07
C GLN A 178 -0.29 -0.87 17.51
N ASP A 179 -0.44 0.46 17.58
CA ASP A 179 -1.66 1.15 17.22
C ASP A 179 -1.35 2.30 16.26
N ILE A 180 -1.78 2.13 15.02
CA ILE A 180 -1.41 2.96 13.87
C ILE A 180 -2.68 3.51 13.24
N LEU A 181 -2.81 4.82 13.28
CA LEU A 181 -3.82 5.58 12.56
C LEU A 181 -3.32 5.80 11.14
N ILE A 182 -4.22 5.64 10.18
CA ILE A 182 -3.93 5.73 8.75
C ILE A 182 -4.95 6.69 8.13
N GLN A 183 -4.47 7.72 7.44
CA GLN A 183 -5.33 8.65 6.72
C GLN A 183 -4.85 8.80 5.27
N VAL A 184 -5.76 8.52 4.32
CA VAL A 184 -5.53 8.73 2.89
C VAL A 184 -6.39 9.91 2.44
N THR A 185 -5.76 11.04 2.09
CA THR A 185 -6.45 12.23 1.60
C THR A 185 -6.21 12.39 0.11
N ILE A 186 -7.29 12.36 -0.67
CA ILE A 186 -7.27 12.51 -2.13
C ILE A 186 -7.81 13.87 -2.50
N HIS A 187 -7.02 14.69 -3.19
CA HIS A 187 -7.44 15.96 -3.77
C HIS A 187 -7.57 15.82 -5.28
N ASN A 188 -8.70 16.23 -5.86
CA ASN A 188 -8.85 16.37 -7.29
C ASN A 188 -8.25 17.73 -7.73
N ARG A 189 -7.16 17.69 -8.50
CA ARG A 189 -6.52 18.90 -9.06
C ARG A 189 -7.11 19.31 -10.40
N GLY A 190 -7.83 18.40 -11.05
CA GLY A 190 -8.39 18.60 -12.38
C GLY A 190 -9.62 19.49 -12.40
N PRO A 191 -10.04 19.90 -13.62
CA PRO A 191 -11.14 20.85 -13.82
C PRO A 191 -12.53 20.20 -13.78
N GLU A 192 -12.62 18.88 -13.72
CA GLU A 192 -13.87 18.12 -13.80
C GLU A 192 -14.02 17.15 -12.61
N PRO A 193 -15.25 16.81 -12.20
CA PRO A 193 -15.46 15.72 -11.24
C PRO A 193 -14.82 14.43 -11.74
N ALA A 194 -14.07 13.76 -10.88
CA ALA A 194 -13.33 12.55 -11.25
C ALA A 194 -13.58 11.43 -10.23
N GLU A 195 -13.82 10.22 -10.74
CA GLU A 195 -13.97 9.02 -9.93
C GLU A 195 -12.60 8.43 -9.57
N VAL A 196 -12.48 7.97 -8.33
CA VAL A 196 -11.31 7.26 -7.84
C VAL A 196 -11.74 6.16 -6.89
N HIS A 197 -11.17 4.98 -7.11
CA HIS A 197 -11.27 3.84 -6.23
C HIS A 197 -10.03 3.80 -5.35
N VAL A 198 -10.25 3.67 -4.05
CA VAL A 198 -9.19 3.63 -3.03
C VAL A 198 -9.31 2.31 -2.30
N LEU A 199 -8.23 1.52 -2.36
CA LEU A 199 -8.13 0.17 -1.81
C LEU A 199 -6.92 0.07 -0.88
N PRO A 200 -7.00 0.61 0.34
CA PRO A 200 -5.99 0.37 1.37
C PRO A 200 -5.97 -1.13 1.66
N THR A 201 -4.88 -1.81 1.29
CA THR A 201 -4.83 -3.27 1.20
C THR A 201 -3.96 -3.82 2.31
N LEU A 202 -4.46 -4.83 3.02
CA LEU A 202 -3.75 -5.58 4.05
C LEU A 202 -3.44 -7.00 3.53
N TRP A 203 -2.22 -7.50 3.71
CA TRP A 203 -1.89 -8.87 3.32
C TRP A 203 -0.75 -9.47 4.13
N PHE A 204 -0.71 -10.80 4.16
CA PHE A 204 0.44 -11.54 4.66
C PHE A 204 1.41 -11.87 3.52
N ARG A 205 2.71 -11.69 3.76
CA ARG A 205 3.75 -12.20 2.84
C ARG A 205 3.64 -13.72 2.76
N ASN A 206 3.73 -14.27 1.55
CA ASN A 206 3.50 -15.69 1.27
C ASN A 206 4.61 -16.63 1.78
N LEU A 207 4.83 -16.72 3.09
CA LEU A 207 5.85 -17.60 3.66
C LEU A 207 5.48 -19.09 3.60
N TRP A 208 4.19 -19.39 3.53
CA TRP A 208 3.65 -20.75 3.63
C TRP A 208 3.88 -21.58 2.37
N SER A 209 4.04 -20.96 1.20
CA SER A 209 4.33 -21.71 -0.04
C SER A 209 5.72 -22.34 -0.07
N TRP A 210 6.63 -21.89 0.81
CA TRP A 210 8.01 -22.39 0.87
C TRP A 210 8.35 -23.08 2.19
N ALA A 211 7.44 -23.02 3.18
CA ALA A 211 7.62 -23.68 4.46
C ALA A 211 7.19 -25.15 4.39
N THR A 212 7.93 -26.02 5.09
CA THR A 212 7.60 -27.44 5.24
C THR A 212 6.55 -27.70 6.30
N SER A 213 6.36 -26.76 7.24
CA SER A 213 5.37 -26.81 8.31
C SER A 213 5.06 -25.41 8.85
N GLY A 214 3.93 -25.27 9.54
CA GLY A 214 3.49 -24.03 10.18
C GLY A 214 2.05 -23.68 9.80
N ASP A 215 1.32 -23.09 10.75
CA ASP A 215 -0.05 -22.66 10.51
C ASP A 215 -0.06 -21.43 9.60
N ARG A 216 -0.94 -21.46 8.60
CA ARG A 216 -1.11 -20.39 7.63
C ARG A 216 -1.83 -19.21 8.29
N PRO A 217 -1.33 -17.97 8.13
CA PRO A 217 -2.03 -16.82 8.65
C PRO A 217 -3.35 -16.59 7.92
N VAL A 218 -4.27 -15.86 8.53
CA VAL A 218 -5.63 -15.65 8.02
C VAL A 218 -6.05 -14.19 8.19
N LEU A 219 -6.59 -13.63 7.11
CA LEU A 219 -7.45 -12.45 7.15
C LEU A 219 -8.91 -12.91 7.08
N ARG A 220 -9.78 -12.30 7.89
CA ARG A 220 -11.23 -12.54 7.85
C ARG A 220 -12.02 -11.30 8.25
N GLN A 221 -13.24 -11.15 7.74
CA GLN A 221 -14.16 -10.15 8.30
C GLN A 221 -14.48 -10.52 9.76
N ALA A 222 -14.37 -9.55 10.66
CA ALA A 222 -14.52 -9.74 12.11
C ALA A 222 -15.69 -8.92 12.69
N GLY A 223 -16.68 -8.64 11.84
CA GLY A 223 -17.84 -7.81 12.14
C GLY A 223 -17.70 -6.39 11.60
N GLY A 224 -18.68 -5.57 11.97
CA GLY A 224 -18.82 -4.18 11.55
C GLY A 224 -20.06 -3.58 12.20
N VAL A 225 -20.11 -2.25 12.21
CA VAL A 225 -21.28 -1.45 12.58
C VAL A 225 -21.49 -0.40 11.49
N GLU A 226 -22.57 0.37 11.54
CA GLU A 226 -22.87 1.37 10.50
C GLU A 226 -21.70 2.34 10.21
N SER A 227 -20.89 2.65 11.23
CA SER A 227 -19.77 3.58 11.14
C SER A 227 -18.43 2.96 10.74
N TYR A 228 -18.25 1.63 10.75
CA TYR A 228 -17.00 0.99 10.34
C TYR A 228 -17.11 -0.52 10.08
N GLU A 229 -16.21 -1.03 9.25
CA GLU A 229 -15.98 -2.45 9.01
C GLU A 229 -14.65 -2.93 9.65
N VAL A 230 -14.54 -4.23 9.93
CA VAL A 230 -13.35 -4.80 10.60
C VAL A 230 -12.78 -6.01 9.87
N ILE A 231 -11.48 -5.96 9.59
CA ILE A 231 -10.70 -7.12 9.12
C ILE A 231 -9.79 -7.58 10.26
N ALA A 232 -9.97 -8.82 10.73
CA ALA A 232 -9.01 -9.46 11.64
C ALA A 232 -7.88 -10.11 10.86
N ALA A 233 -6.66 -9.95 11.36
CA ALA A 233 -5.44 -10.55 10.86
C ALA A 233 -4.81 -11.42 11.95
N GLU A 234 -4.75 -12.72 11.71
CA GLU A 234 -4.27 -13.72 12.66
C GLU A 234 -3.04 -14.39 12.07
N ASP A 235 -1.88 -14.21 12.71
CA ASP A 235 -0.65 -14.94 12.39
C ASP A 235 -0.07 -15.56 13.66
N PRO A 236 0.26 -16.87 13.67
CA PRO A 236 0.75 -17.56 14.86
C PRO A 236 2.02 -16.94 15.49
N ALA A 237 2.84 -16.25 14.71
CA ALA A 237 4.09 -15.65 15.18
C ALA A 237 3.98 -14.16 15.48
N LEU A 238 3.03 -13.44 14.87
CA LEU A 238 2.81 -12.00 15.05
C LEU A 238 1.72 -11.70 16.09
N GLY A 239 0.76 -12.60 16.27
CA GLY A 239 -0.45 -12.41 17.07
C GLY A 239 -1.64 -11.96 16.23
N GLU A 240 -2.62 -11.35 16.90
CA GLU A 240 -3.85 -10.84 16.28
C GLU A 240 -3.76 -9.32 16.13
N PHE A 241 -4.13 -8.83 14.94
CA PHE A 241 -4.30 -7.42 14.63
C PHE A 241 -5.66 -7.21 13.97
N TYR A 242 -6.18 -5.99 14.05
CA TYR A 242 -7.45 -5.58 13.48
C TYR A 242 -7.25 -4.32 12.67
N LEU A 243 -7.71 -4.35 11.41
CA LEU A 243 -7.84 -3.16 10.58
C LEU A 243 -9.30 -2.69 10.65
N TYR A 244 -9.51 -1.59 11.35
CA TYR A 244 -10.76 -0.85 11.33
C TYR A 244 -10.79 0.02 10.09
N CYS A 245 -11.89 -0.02 9.35
CA CYS A 245 -12.09 0.70 8.10
C CYS A 245 -13.29 1.62 8.28
N GLU A 246 -13.12 2.94 8.20
CA GLU A 246 -14.21 3.88 8.40
C GLU A 246 -15.33 3.68 7.37
N GLY A 247 -16.59 3.74 7.82
CA GLY A 247 -17.79 3.60 7.02
C GLY A 247 -18.20 2.15 6.76
N ASN A 248 -19.41 1.99 6.21
CA ASN A 248 -19.89 0.73 5.68
C ASN A 248 -19.40 0.58 4.23
N VAL A 249 -18.30 -0.17 4.06
CA VAL A 249 -17.64 -0.35 2.75
C VAL A 249 -17.47 -1.81 2.39
N PRO A 250 -17.60 -2.19 1.10
CA PRO A 250 -17.35 -3.55 0.67
C PRO A 250 -15.92 -4.00 1.03
N LEU A 251 -15.81 -5.17 1.66
CA LEU A 251 -14.53 -5.81 1.93
C LEU A 251 -14.27 -6.91 0.89
N LEU A 252 -13.16 -6.79 0.15
CA LEU A 252 -12.75 -7.75 -0.87
C LEU A 252 -11.63 -8.62 -0.32
N PHE A 253 -11.77 -9.95 -0.43
CA PHE A 253 -10.79 -10.91 0.08
C PHE A 253 -10.24 -11.80 -1.04
N THR A 254 -8.95 -12.10 -1.00
CA THR A 254 -8.29 -13.08 -1.86
C THR A 254 -7.08 -13.66 -1.14
N GLU A 255 -6.27 -14.43 -1.84
CA GLU A 255 -5.01 -14.96 -1.34
C GLU A 255 -3.83 -14.22 -1.93
N ASN A 256 -2.77 -13.99 -1.15
CA ASN A 256 -1.46 -13.60 -1.69
C ASN A 256 -0.75 -14.82 -2.31
N GLU A 257 -1.43 -15.54 -3.21
CA GLU A 257 -0.96 -16.75 -3.87
C GLU A 257 -0.65 -16.48 -5.34
N THR A 258 0.46 -17.00 -5.84
CA THR A 258 0.81 -16.84 -7.26
C THR A 258 -0.30 -17.39 -8.14
N ASN A 259 -0.75 -16.58 -9.11
CA ASN A 259 -1.62 -17.01 -10.19
C ASN A 259 -0.81 -17.86 -11.19
N THR A 260 -0.59 -19.12 -10.84
CA THR A 260 0.22 -20.06 -11.63
C THR A 260 -0.37 -20.31 -13.02
N LYS A 261 -1.69 -20.15 -13.19
CA LYS A 261 -2.34 -20.25 -14.50
C LYS A 261 -1.87 -19.13 -15.43
N ARG A 262 -1.84 -17.89 -14.93
CA ARG A 262 -1.35 -16.73 -15.69
C ARG A 262 0.16 -16.79 -15.91
N ILE A 263 0.92 -17.12 -14.88
CA ILE A 263 2.39 -16.98 -14.89
C ILE A 263 3.09 -18.19 -15.53
N PHE A 264 2.62 -19.41 -15.26
CA PHE A 264 3.30 -20.65 -15.65
C PHE A 264 2.44 -21.56 -16.54
N GLY A 265 1.20 -21.16 -16.86
CA GLY A 265 0.29 -21.97 -17.67
C GLY A 265 -0.27 -23.22 -16.97
N VAL A 266 -0.10 -23.35 -15.65
CA VAL A 266 -0.55 -24.52 -14.87
C VAL A 266 -1.70 -24.17 -13.94
N PRO A 267 -2.61 -25.11 -13.62
CA PRO A 267 -3.78 -24.83 -12.78
C PRO A 267 -3.43 -24.18 -11.44
N ASN A 268 -4.24 -23.22 -11.00
CA ASN A 268 -4.10 -22.60 -9.68
C ASN A 268 -4.47 -23.61 -8.58
N ARG A 269 -3.78 -23.54 -7.43
CA ARG A 269 -4.07 -24.36 -6.24
C ARG A 269 -5.39 -23.96 -5.56
N THR A 270 -5.79 -22.71 -5.75
CA THR A 270 -6.99 -22.07 -5.21
C THR A 270 -7.61 -21.20 -6.30
N PRO A 271 -8.94 -21.02 -6.35
CA PRO A 271 -9.57 -20.08 -7.27
C PRO A 271 -9.20 -18.61 -6.97
N TYR A 272 -8.89 -18.29 -5.70
CA TYR A 272 -8.57 -16.93 -5.26
C TYR A 272 -7.04 -16.76 -5.20
N VAL A 273 -6.51 -15.88 -6.05
CA VAL A 273 -5.06 -15.65 -6.24
C VAL A 273 -4.71 -14.17 -6.12
N LYS A 274 -3.41 -13.83 -6.14
CA LYS A 274 -2.86 -12.50 -5.79
C LYS A 274 -3.53 -11.34 -6.52
N ASP A 275 -3.88 -11.54 -7.78
CA ASP A 275 -4.55 -10.56 -8.66
C ASP A 275 -6.08 -10.63 -8.63
N GLY A 276 -6.69 -11.37 -7.68
CA GLY A 276 -8.14 -11.54 -7.56
C GLY A 276 -8.90 -10.22 -7.41
N ILE A 277 -8.42 -9.32 -6.55
CA ILE A 277 -9.03 -7.98 -6.35
C ILE A 277 -8.92 -7.14 -7.63
N ASN A 278 -7.78 -7.22 -8.33
CA ASN A 278 -7.58 -6.57 -9.62
C ASN A 278 -8.59 -7.10 -10.66
N ASN A 279 -8.76 -8.41 -10.76
CA ASN A 279 -9.68 -9.02 -11.73
C ASN A 279 -11.15 -8.69 -11.39
N TYR A 280 -11.50 -8.61 -10.11
CA TYR A 280 -12.83 -8.24 -9.65
C TYR A 280 -13.23 -6.81 -10.04
N LEU A 281 -12.33 -5.85 -9.84
CA LEU A 281 -12.58 -4.44 -10.12
C LEU A 281 -12.37 -4.09 -11.59
N VAL A 282 -11.19 -4.40 -12.12
CA VAL A 282 -10.75 -3.92 -13.43
C VAL A 282 -11.31 -4.78 -14.57
N GLN A 283 -11.43 -6.10 -14.36
CA GLN A 283 -11.94 -7.04 -15.38
C GLN A 283 -13.39 -7.45 -15.16
N GLY A 284 -14.03 -6.98 -14.08
CA GLY A 284 -15.43 -7.31 -13.76
C GLY A 284 -15.69 -8.76 -13.35
N GLN A 285 -14.65 -9.55 -13.05
CA GLN A 285 -14.77 -10.98 -12.68
C GLN A 285 -15.21 -11.11 -11.22
N LYS A 286 -16.53 -11.12 -10.98
CA LYS A 286 -17.10 -11.06 -9.62
C LYS A 286 -16.77 -12.25 -8.73
N ASP A 287 -16.41 -13.39 -9.33
CA ASP A 287 -15.99 -14.63 -8.68
C ASP A 287 -14.48 -14.69 -8.37
N ALA A 288 -13.70 -13.66 -8.74
CA ALA A 288 -12.26 -13.62 -8.51
C ALA A 288 -11.85 -13.31 -7.05
N VAL A 289 -12.81 -12.94 -6.19
CA VAL A 289 -12.62 -12.69 -4.75
C VAL A 289 -13.41 -13.72 -3.95
N ASN A 290 -12.96 -14.01 -2.73
CA ASN A 290 -13.55 -15.02 -1.88
C ASN A 290 -14.85 -14.51 -1.22
N PRO A 291 -16.04 -15.07 -1.56
CA PRO A 291 -17.31 -14.66 -0.97
C PRO A 291 -17.43 -15.05 0.51
N GLU A 292 -16.58 -15.96 1.01
CA GLU A 292 -16.51 -16.30 2.45
C GLU A 292 -15.77 -15.23 3.27
N GLN A 293 -15.33 -14.14 2.64
CA GLN A 293 -14.68 -13.00 3.29
C GLN A 293 -13.48 -13.40 4.16
N LYS A 294 -12.67 -14.30 3.59
CA LYS A 294 -11.48 -14.89 4.20
C LYS A 294 -10.36 -15.04 3.17
N GLY A 295 -9.11 -14.91 3.60
CA GLY A 295 -7.95 -15.17 2.76
C GLY A 295 -6.64 -14.77 3.43
N THR A 296 -5.68 -14.30 2.65
CA THR A 296 -4.39 -13.76 3.13
C THR A 296 -4.09 -12.38 2.54
N LYS A 297 -4.97 -11.85 1.71
CA LYS A 297 -4.96 -10.48 1.17
C LYS A 297 -6.39 -9.94 1.18
N ALA A 298 -6.58 -8.72 1.67
CA ALA A 298 -7.89 -8.10 1.76
C ALA A 298 -7.82 -6.58 1.59
N ALA A 299 -8.88 -5.97 1.06
CA ALA A 299 -8.98 -4.53 0.93
C ALA A 299 -10.43 -4.06 1.13
N PRO A 300 -10.70 -3.08 2.01
CA PRO A 300 -11.90 -2.25 1.87
C PRO A 300 -11.87 -1.48 0.54
N HIS A 301 -13.01 -1.44 -0.14
CA HIS A 301 -13.18 -0.74 -1.41
C HIS A 301 -13.98 0.54 -1.23
N TYR A 302 -13.28 1.67 -1.23
CA TYR A 302 -13.87 3.00 -1.26
C TYR A 302 -14.00 3.47 -2.71
N CYS A 303 -15.17 3.98 -3.11
CA CYS A 303 -15.37 4.63 -4.40
C CYS A 303 -15.87 6.05 -4.18
N HIS A 304 -15.17 7.04 -4.74
CA HIS A 304 -15.50 8.44 -4.58
C HIS A 304 -15.48 9.16 -5.91
N THR A 305 -16.52 9.95 -6.17
CA THR A 305 -16.47 11.04 -7.14
C THR A 305 -16.09 12.32 -6.39
N ILE A 306 -14.97 12.94 -6.79
CA ILE A 306 -14.45 14.15 -6.14
C ILE A 306 -14.63 15.31 -7.11
N ASP A 307 -15.34 16.36 -6.69
CA ASP A 307 -15.53 17.59 -7.46
C ASP A 307 -14.20 18.31 -7.75
N PRO A 308 -14.13 19.18 -8.77
CA PRO A 308 -12.94 19.97 -9.08
C PRO A 308 -12.42 20.75 -7.86
N GLY A 309 -11.13 20.64 -7.55
CA GLY A 309 -10.51 21.26 -6.37
C GLY A 309 -10.96 20.67 -5.02
N GLY A 310 -11.90 19.72 -5.02
CA GLY A 310 -12.41 19.05 -3.85
C GLY A 310 -11.42 18.02 -3.28
N ARG A 311 -11.77 17.50 -2.09
CA ARG A 311 -11.02 16.42 -1.45
C ARG A 311 -11.93 15.42 -0.74
N ARG A 312 -11.41 14.21 -0.56
CA ARG A 312 -11.99 13.16 0.30
C ARG A 312 -10.89 12.54 1.16
N ALA A 313 -11.26 12.14 2.37
CA ALA A 313 -10.36 11.44 3.28
C ALA A 313 -10.95 10.05 3.57
N VAL A 314 -10.08 9.05 3.59
CA VAL A 314 -10.37 7.69 4.04
C VAL A 314 -9.53 7.43 5.28
N ARG A 315 -10.18 7.01 6.38
CA ARG A 315 -9.51 6.75 7.66
C ARG A 315 -9.55 5.28 7.99
N LEU A 316 -8.41 4.75 8.43
CA LEU A 316 -8.26 3.38 8.93
C LEU A 316 -7.44 3.37 10.21
N ARG A 317 -7.53 2.28 10.96
CA ARG A 317 -6.73 2.07 12.17
C ARG A 317 -6.30 0.62 12.27
N LEU A 318 -4.99 0.36 12.30
CA LEU A 318 -4.40 -0.96 12.49
C LEU A 318 -3.92 -1.09 13.93
N THR A 319 -4.50 -2.02 14.69
CA THR A 319 -4.26 -2.13 16.14
C THR A 319 -4.41 -3.58 16.64
N ASP A 320 -3.85 -3.90 17.80
CA ASP A 320 -4.07 -5.16 18.51
C ASP A 320 -5.32 -5.12 19.43
N VAL A 321 -6.02 -3.98 19.50
CA VAL A 321 -7.28 -3.83 20.23
C VAL A 321 -8.43 -4.54 19.53
N LYS A 322 -9.00 -5.56 20.19
CA LYS A 322 -10.12 -6.36 19.68
C LYS A 322 -11.42 -5.55 19.64
N PRO A 323 -12.37 -5.90 18.76
CA PRO A 323 -13.67 -5.22 18.69
C PRO A 323 -14.42 -5.15 20.04
N ALA A 324 -14.29 -6.20 20.87
CA ALA A 324 -14.91 -6.27 22.18
C ALA A 324 -14.33 -5.26 23.21
N ASP A 325 -13.11 -4.77 22.99
CA ASP A 325 -12.38 -3.89 23.91
C ASP A 325 -12.34 -2.44 23.43
N LEU A 326 -12.95 -2.12 22.28
CA LEU A 326 -12.90 -0.79 21.65
C LEU A 326 -13.39 0.33 22.55
N SER A 327 -14.50 0.13 23.27
CA SER A 327 -15.09 1.15 24.14
C SER A 327 -14.16 1.53 25.29
N ASN A 328 -13.35 0.58 25.77
CA ASN A 328 -12.35 0.82 26.80
C ASN A 328 -11.11 1.54 26.24
N ALA A 329 -10.75 1.26 24.99
CA ALA A 329 -9.55 1.79 24.36
C ALA A 329 -9.74 3.19 23.74
N TYR A 330 -10.87 3.45 23.07
CA TYR A 330 -11.02 4.62 22.17
C TYR A 330 -12.20 5.55 22.51
N SER A 331 -12.64 5.60 23.76
CA SER A 331 -13.78 6.41 24.23
C SER A 331 -15.11 6.06 23.52
N GLU A 332 -16.19 6.78 23.85
CA GLU A 332 -17.54 6.51 23.31
C GLU A 332 -17.64 6.67 21.77
N HIS A 333 -16.68 7.35 21.13
CA HIS A 333 -16.72 7.64 19.70
C HIS A 333 -15.98 6.60 18.82
N GLY A 334 -15.48 5.52 19.43
CA GLY A 334 -14.86 4.41 18.72
C GLY A 334 -13.54 4.78 18.02
N PRO A 335 -13.09 4.00 17.01
CA PRO A 335 -11.75 4.11 16.46
C PRO A 335 -11.47 5.42 15.69
N PHE A 336 -12.51 6.17 15.29
CA PHE A 336 -12.43 7.34 14.39
C PHE A 336 -13.01 8.64 14.98
N GLY A 337 -13.14 8.72 16.31
CA GLY A 337 -13.60 9.91 17.02
C GLY A 337 -12.60 11.09 17.00
N SER A 338 -12.87 12.14 17.78
CA SER A 338 -12.00 13.33 17.85
C SER A 338 -10.55 13.01 18.24
N HIS A 339 -10.36 11.97 19.07
CA HIS A 339 -9.05 11.48 19.47
C HIS A 339 -8.17 11.07 18.28
N PHE A 340 -8.76 10.54 17.21
CA PHE A 340 -8.04 10.18 15.98
C PHE A 340 -7.33 11.41 15.37
N GLU A 341 -8.07 12.51 15.24
CA GLU A 341 -7.56 13.78 14.70
C GLU A 341 -6.56 14.45 15.65
N GLU A 342 -6.72 14.27 16.96
CA GLU A 342 -5.79 14.77 17.97
C GLU A 342 -4.44 14.04 17.93
N VAL A 343 -4.45 12.72 17.76
CA VAL A 343 -3.23 11.91 17.60
C VAL A 343 -2.50 12.29 16.32
N LEU A 344 -3.20 12.35 15.17
CA LEU A 344 -2.59 12.78 13.90
C LEU A 344 -1.91 14.15 14.01
N ARG A 345 -2.62 15.16 14.52
CA ARG A 345 -2.07 16.51 14.70
C ARG A 345 -0.92 16.54 15.69
N SER A 346 -0.99 15.76 16.77
CA SER A 346 0.08 15.71 17.77
C SER A 346 1.33 15.05 17.20
N ARG A 347 1.20 13.95 16.45
CA ARG A 347 2.32 13.27 15.79
C ARG A 347 3.00 14.17 14.74
N ALA A 348 2.23 14.91 13.95
CA ALA A 348 2.77 15.88 13.01
C ALA A 348 3.54 17.02 13.73
N ARG A 349 2.94 17.62 14.75
CA ARG A 349 3.61 18.68 15.54
C ARG A 349 4.90 18.19 16.20
N GLU A 350 4.91 16.98 16.72
CA GLU A 350 6.11 16.39 17.32
C GLU A 350 7.22 16.13 16.29
N ALA A 351 6.86 15.81 15.04
CA ALA A 351 7.80 15.71 13.93
C ALA A 351 8.40 17.08 13.59
N ASP A 352 7.55 18.11 13.45
CA ASP A 352 7.98 19.49 13.23
C ASP A 352 8.93 19.96 14.34
N GLU A 353 8.58 19.74 15.61
CA GLU A 353 9.42 20.06 16.78
C GLU A 353 10.78 19.35 16.71
N PHE A 354 10.78 18.05 16.39
CA PHE A 354 12.01 17.26 16.28
C PHE A 354 12.93 17.78 15.18
N TYR A 355 12.40 18.00 13.98
CA TYR A 355 13.20 18.48 12.85
C TYR A 355 13.65 19.92 13.03
N ALA A 356 12.80 20.81 13.56
CA ALA A 356 13.21 22.19 13.86
C ALA A 356 14.41 22.27 14.82
N ALA A 357 14.58 21.29 15.71
CA ALA A 357 15.69 21.23 16.64
C ALA A 357 16.99 20.63 16.07
N ILE A 358 16.94 19.91 14.95
CA ILE A 358 18.13 19.25 14.36
C ILE A 358 18.51 19.79 12.97
N THR A 359 17.63 20.57 12.34
CA THR A 359 17.90 21.20 11.05
C THR A 359 18.62 22.54 11.28
N PRO A 360 19.72 22.85 10.57
CA PRO A 360 20.56 24.02 10.82
C PRO A 360 19.89 25.39 10.68
#